data_AF-L1QIJ8-F1
#
_entry.id   AF-L1QIJ8-F1
#
_cell.length_a   1.000
_cell.length_b   1.000
_cell.length_c   1.000
_cell.angle_alpha   90.00
_cell.angle_beta   90.00
_cell.angle_gamma   90.00
#
_symmetry.space_group_name_H-M   'P 1'
#
loop_
_entity.id
_entity.type
_entity.pdbx_description
1 polymer ?
#
loop_
_entity_poly.entity_id
_entity_poly.type
_entity_poly.pdbx_seq_one_letter_code
_entity_poly.pdbx_strand_id
1 'polypeptide(L)'
;MKKKLGLTTKIFIGLLLGAICGIILYRFVPSGFFRDDFLINGVFKVIGKGFLRAMQMLVVPLVFCSLVCGSMAIGDTKKLGRVGVKTMIFYLITTAIAITLAILIGKIINPGIGLDMSSIQIAETTVSESKALSDVLLDIIPTNPISALANGNMLQIIVFAILIGVILAMLKEKGTVVATFL
;
A
#
# COMPACT_ATOMS: atom_id res chain seq x y z
N MET A 1 35.84 18.81 4.88
CA MET A 1 34.56 18.72 4.13
C MET A 1 33.81 17.46 4.57
N LYS A 2 32.73 17.55 5.36
CA LYS A 2 31.91 16.37 5.72
C LYS A 2 31.03 15.99 4.54
N LYS A 3 31.27 14.82 3.92
CA LYS A 3 30.40 14.26 2.86
C LYS A 3 28.98 14.12 3.42
N LYS A 4 28.02 14.87 2.87
CA LYS A 4 26.60 14.71 3.22
C LYS A 4 26.13 13.35 2.68
N LEU A 5 25.70 12.46 3.57
CA LEU A 5 25.12 11.16 3.21
C LEU A 5 23.83 11.35 2.39
N GLY A 6 23.63 10.51 1.38
CA GLY A 6 22.42 10.48 0.56
C GLY A 6 21.19 10.08 1.37
N LEU A 7 20.01 10.55 0.95
CA LEU A 7 18.72 10.28 1.61
C LEU A 7 18.45 8.77 1.73
N THR A 8 18.68 8.01 0.66
CA THR A 8 18.50 6.54 0.65
C THR A 8 19.38 5.88 1.71
N THR A 9 20.65 6.28 1.83
CA THR A 9 21.56 5.75 2.84
C THR A 9 21.09 6.07 4.25
N LYS A 10 20.53 7.26 4.48
CA LYS A 10 19.96 7.63 5.79
C LYS A 10 18.74 6.77 6.16
N ILE A 11 17.88 6.44 5.19
CA ILE A 11 16.72 5.56 5.42
C ILE A 11 17.18 4.16 5.82
N PHE A 12 18.15 3.58 5.10
CA PHE A 12 18.70 2.27 5.43
C PHE A 12 19.41 2.24 6.79
N ILE A 13 20.18 3.28 7.11
CA ILE A 13 20.80 3.42 8.43
C ILE A 13 19.72 3.51 9.52
N GLY A 14 18.65 4.29 9.30
CA GLY A 14 17.53 4.41 10.22
C GLY A 14 16.78 3.08 10.44
N LEU A 15 16.56 2.31 9.37
CA LEU A 15 15.94 0.98 9.44
C LEU A 15 16.79 0.01 10.26
N LEU A 16 18.09 -0.07 10.00
CA LEU A 16 19.01 -0.96 10.71
C LEU A 16 19.13 -0.57 12.19
N LEU A 17 19.32 0.73 12.48
CA LEU A 17 19.39 1.23 13.85
C LEU A 17 18.08 0.99 14.59
N GLY A 18 16.93 1.20 13.94
CA GLY A 18 15.61 0.93 14.51
C GLY A 18 15.42 -0.54 14.87
N ALA A 19 15.80 -1.45 13.96
CA ALA A 19 15.73 -2.90 14.20
C ALA A 19 16.65 -3.32 15.36
N ILE A 20 17.91 -2.87 15.36
CA ILE A 20 18.88 -3.19 16.42
C ILE A 20 18.40 -2.64 17.77
N CYS A 21 17.95 -1.38 17.80
CA CYS A 21 17.42 -0.76 19.01
C CYS A 21 16.20 -1.53 19.54
N GLY A 22 15.29 -1.96 18.67
CA GLY A 22 14.14 -2.78 19.03
C GLY A 22 14.52 -4.12 19.67
N ILE A 23 15.52 -4.82 19.11
CA ILE A 23 16.02 -6.09 19.64
C ILE A 23 16.71 -5.89 21.01
N ILE A 24 17.52 -4.84 21.15
CA ILE A 24 18.21 -4.52 22.42
C ILE A 24 17.19 -4.20 23.51
N LEU A 25 16.20 -3.34 23.21
CA LEU A 25 15.12 -3.04 24.15
C LEU A 25 14.30 -4.29 24.50
N TYR A 26 14.10 -5.20 23.54
CA TYR A 26 13.41 -6.45 23.81
C TYR A 26 14.16 -7.37 24.76
N ARG A 27 15.50 -7.43 24.65
CA ARG A 27 16.34 -8.37 25.40
C ARG A 27 16.82 -7.84 26.75
N PHE A 28 17.13 -6.55 26.85
CA PHE A 28 17.77 -5.97 28.04
C PHE A 28 16.81 -5.31 29.02
N VAL A 29 15.60 -4.92 28.60
CA VAL A 29 14.64 -4.24 29.48
C VAL A 29 13.55 -5.24 29.91
N PRO A 30 13.39 -5.56 31.21
CA PRO A 30 12.31 -6.44 31.68
C PRO A 30 10.92 -5.90 31.32
N SER A 31 9.96 -6.79 31.09
CA SER A 31 8.55 -6.41 30.83
C SER A 31 7.98 -5.65 32.03
N GLY A 32 7.55 -4.42 31.79
CA GLY A 32 7.06 -3.52 32.83
C GLY A 32 6.49 -2.24 32.21
N PHE A 33 5.75 -1.47 33.02
CA PHE A 33 5.02 -0.27 32.59
C PHE A 33 5.89 0.74 31.81
N PHE A 34 7.17 0.88 32.17
CA PHE A 34 8.08 1.82 31.50
C PHE A 34 8.42 1.40 30.06
N ARG A 35 8.57 0.10 29.81
CA ARG A 35 8.93 -0.44 28.49
C ARG A 35 7.71 -0.49 27.57
N ASP A 36 6.64 -1.12 28.05
CA ASP A 36 5.52 -1.47 27.18
C ASP A 36 4.54 -0.31 27.02
N ASP A 37 4.20 0.42 28.10
CA ASP A 37 3.25 1.53 28.03
C ASP A 37 3.91 2.84 27.57
N PHE A 38 5.06 3.22 28.15
CA PHE A 38 5.66 4.53 27.87
C PHE A 38 6.53 4.54 26.60
N LEU A 39 7.47 3.60 26.47
CA LEU A 39 8.41 3.56 25.33
C LEU A 39 7.76 2.99 24.07
N ILE A 40 7.20 1.78 24.14
CA ILE A 40 6.65 1.08 22.96
C ILE A 40 5.29 1.67 22.57
N ASN A 41 4.31 1.64 23.47
CA ASN A 41 2.95 2.10 23.16
C ASN A 41 2.78 3.63 23.19
N GLY A 42 3.67 4.36 23.84
CA GLY A 42 3.72 5.82 23.83
C GLY A 42 4.55 6.33 22.67
N VAL A 43 5.84 6.57 22.92
CA VAL A 43 6.70 7.34 22.01
C VAL A 43 6.86 6.68 20.64
N PHE A 44 7.23 5.40 20.58
CA PHE A 44 7.49 4.74 19.30
C PHE A 44 6.22 4.50 18.49
N LYS A 45 5.10 4.15 19.13
CA LYS A 45 3.82 4.01 18.45
C LYS A 45 3.30 5.34 17.94
N VAL A 46 3.42 6.43 18.70
CA VAL A 46 2.99 7.77 18.24
C VAL A 46 3.82 8.22 17.05
N ILE A 47 5.14 8.08 17.09
CA ILE A 47 6.02 8.44 15.97
C ILE A 47 5.75 7.55 14.76
N GLY A 48 5.69 6.23 14.95
CA GLY A 48 5.47 5.27 13.87
C GLY A 48 4.10 5.40 13.23
N LYS A 49 3.02 5.41 14.03
CA LYS A 49 1.66 5.61 13.51
C LYS A 49 1.46 7.03 12.98
N GLY A 50 2.12 8.04 13.56
CA GLY A 50 2.11 9.41 13.06
C GLY A 50 2.71 9.49 11.65
N PHE A 51 3.86 8.85 11.44
CA PHE A 51 4.48 8.74 10.11
C PHE A 51 3.57 8.02 9.10
N LEU A 52 2.98 6.87 9.48
CA LEU A 52 2.03 6.16 8.62
C LEU A 52 0.81 7.03 8.26
N ARG A 53 0.23 7.73 9.24
CA ARG A 53 -0.88 8.65 9.01
C ARG A 53 -0.51 9.80 8.07
N ALA A 54 0.69 10.37 8.24
CA ALA A 54 1.19 11.42 7.35
C ALA A 54 1.36 10.90 5.91
N MET A 55 1.86 9.68 5.72
CA MET A 55 1.93 9.06 4.40
C MET A 55 0.52 8.82 3.82
N GLN A 56 -0.40 8.23 4.60
CA GLN A 56 -1.77 7.96 4.16
C GLN A 56 -2.53 9.24 3.75
N MET A 57 -2.33 10.34 4.49
CA MET A 57 -2.90 11.65 4.19
C MET A 57 -2.47 12.19 2.82
N LEU A 58 -1.23 11.89 2.40
CA LEU A 58 -0.71 12.31 1.10
C LEU A 58 -1.13 11.36 -0.03
N VAL A 59 -1.14 10.05 0.23
CA VAL A 59 -1.37 9.05 -0.82
C VAL A 59 -2.75 9.17 -1.45
N VAL A 60 -3.82 9.33 -0.66
CA VAL A 60 -5.19 9.37 -1.21
C VAL A 60 -5.41 10.55 -2.17
N PRO A 61 -5.13 11.82 -1.79
CA PRO A 61 -5.29 12.95 -2.71
C PRO A 61 -4.33 12.89 -3.90
N LEU A 62 -3.08 12.50 -3.67
CA LEU A 62 -2.06 12.44 -4.73
C LEU A 62 -2.45 11.42 -5.80
N VAL A 63 -2.90 10.23 -5.40
CA VAL A 63 -3.34 9.19 -6.34
C VAL A 63 -4.54 9.68 -7.14
N PHE A 64 -5.53 10.30 -6.51
CA PHE A 64 -6.70 10.84 -7.20
C PHE A 64 -6.31 11.90 -8.25
N CYS A 65 -5.62 12.98 -7.84
CA CYS A 65 -5.20 14.05 -8.75
C CYS A 65 -4.28 13.53 -9.85
N SER A 66 -3.27 12.71 -9.50
CA SER A 66 -2.32 12.17 -10.47
C SER A 66 -3.00 11.28 -11.52
N LEU A 67 -3.99 10.49 -11.14
CA LEU A 67 -4.71 9.62 -12.08
C LEU A 67 -5.68 10.42 -12.95
N VAL A 68 -6.37 11.42 -12.40
CA VAL A 68 -7.22 12.30 -13.20
C VAL A 68 -6.39 13.04 -14.24
N CYS A 69 -5.30 13.70 -13.83
CA CYS A 69 -4.42 14.44 -14.74
C CYS A 69 -3.72 13.50 -15.74
N GLY A 70 -3.26 12.33 -15.30
CA GLY A 70 -2.60 11.35 -16.15
C GLY A 70 -3.52 10.73 -17.20
N SER A 71 -4.75 10.36 -16.83
CA SER A 71 -5.74 9.81 -17.76
C SER A 71 -6.28 10.87 -18.73
N MET A 72 -6.42 12.12 -18.28
CA MET A 72 -6.76 13.25 -19.14
C MET A 72 -5.69 13.52 -20.21
N ALA A 73 -4.40 13.50 -19.82
CA ALA A 73 -3.28 13.76 -20.74
C ALA A 73 -3.18 12.72 -21.88
N ILE A 74 -3.66 11.50 -21.67
CA ILE A 74 -3.69 10.46 -22.70
C ILE A 74 -4.75 10.78 -23.78
N GLY A 75 -5.86 11.43 -23.42
CA GLY A 75 -6.88 11.98 -24.31
C GLY A 75 -7.71 10.97 -25.13
N ASP A 76 -7.23 9.74 -25.29
CA ASP A 76 -7.83 8.70 -26.13
C ASP A 76 -8.19 7.46 -25.30
N THR A 77 -9.50 7.19 -25.20
CA THR A 77 -10.07 6.06 -24.45
C THR A 77 -9.58 4.71 -24.96
N LYS A 78 -9.32 4.56 -26.27
CA LYS A 78 -8.80 3.31 -26.85
C LYS A 78 -7.35 3.08 -26.45
N LYS A 79 -6.54 4.13 -26.40
CA LYS A 79 -5.15 4.04 -25.92
C LYS A 79 -5.12 3.70 -24.44
N LEU A 80 -5.94 4.35 -23.63
CA LEU A 80 -6.02 4.11 -22.19
C LEU A 80 -6.41 2.66 -21.89
N GLY A 81 -7.45 2.14 -22.55
CA GLY A 81 -7.86 0.73 -22.41
C GLY A 81 -6.76 -0.25 -22.82
N ARG A 82 -6.04 0.03 -23.92
CA ARG A 82 -4.91 -0.81 -24.37
C ARG A 82 -3.76 -0.82 -23.36
N VAL A 83 -3.44 0.33 -22.76
CA VAL A 83 -2.41 0.43 -21.71
C VAL A 83 -2.87 -0.34 -20.48
N GLY A 84 -4.11 -0.15 -20.03
CA GLY A 84 -4.68 -0.86 -18.88
C GLY A 84 -4.64 -2.38 -19.04
N VAL A 85 -5.08 -2.91 -20.18
CA VAL A 85 -5.05 -4.36 -20.46
C VAL A 85 -3.61 -4.89 -20.52
N LYS A 86 -2.69 -4.18 -21.20
CA LYS A 86 -1.27 -4.58 -21.23
C LYS A 86 -0.68 -4.62 -19.83
N THR A 87 -0.96 -3.61 -19.01
CA THR A 87 -0.50 -3.54 -17.63
C THR A 87 -1.11 -4.64 -16.76
N MET A 88 -2.39 -4.94 -16.92
CA MET A 88 -3.06 -6.04 -16.20
C MET A 88 -2.42 -7.39 -16.53
N ILE A 89 -2.23 -7.69 -17.82
CA ILE A 89 -1.58 -8.93 -18.27
C ILE A 89 -0.15 -9.01 -17.73
N PHE A 90 0.61 -7.90 -17.79
CA PHE A 90 1.95 -7.81 -17.25
C PHE A 90 1.99 -8.11 -15.74
N TYR A 91 1.08 -7.51 -14.95
CA TYR A 91 1.01 -7.77 -13.52
C TYR A 91 0.57 -9.20 -13.20
N LEU A 92 -0.37 -9.78 -13.95
CA LEU A 92 -0.79 -11.17 -13.74
C LEU A 92 0.37 -12.15 -14.00
N ILE A 93 1.12 -11.96 -15.09
CA ILE A 93 2.27 -12.82 -15.42
C ILE A 93 3.38 -12.66 -14.37
N THR A 94 3.76 -11.42 -14.03
CA THR A 94 4.83 -11.19 -13.04
C THR A 94 4.44 -11.69 -11.65
N THR A 95 3.17 -11.56 -11.24
CA THR A 95 2.66 -12.10 -9.98
C THR A 95 2.65 -13.63 -9.99
N ALA A 96 2.23 -14.26 -11.09
CA ALA A 96 2.27 -15.72 -11.22
C ALA A 96 3.70 -16.27 -11.12
N ILE A 97 4.66 -15.60 -11.76
CA ILE A 97 6.10 -15.95 -11.65
C ILE A 97 6.58 -15.79 -10.21
N ALA A 98 6.26 -14.67 -9.57
CA ALA A 98 6.66 -14.40 -8.18
C ALA A 98 6.09 -15.44 -7.20
N ILE A 99 4.81 -15.79 -7.31
CA ILE A 99 4.16 -16.81 -6.48
C ILE A 99 4.81 -18.18 -6.71
N THR A 100 5.06 -18.54 -7.96
CA THR A 100 5.69 -19.83 -8.31
C THR A 100 7.08 -19.93 -7.69
N LEU A 101 7.90 -18.87 -7.79
CA LEU A 101 9.23 -18.82 -7.18
C LEU A 101 9.15 -18.84 -5.65
N ALA A 102 8.21 -18.10 -5.05
CA ALA A 102 8.02 -18.06 -3.60
C ALA A 102 7.66 -19.45 -3.04
N ILE A 103 6.75 -20.18 -3.70
CA ILE A 103 6.37 -21.55 -3.31
C ILE A 103 7.54 -22.52 -3.50
N LEU A 104 8.27 -22.41 -4.61
CA LEU A 104 9.42 -23.26 -4.89
C LEU A 104 10.49 -23.11 -3.81
N ILE A 105 10.88 -21.87 -3.50
CA ILE A 105 11.86 -21.57 -2.46
C ILE A 105 11.34 -22.01 -1.09
N GLY A 106 10.06 -21.74 -0.79
CA GLY A 106 9.42 -22.19 0.45
C GLY A 106 9.47 -23.71 0.62
N LYS A 107 9.25 -24.48 -0.46
CA LYS A 107 9.37 -25.94 -0.46
C LYS A 107 10.81 -26.45 -0.35
N ILE A 108 11.81 -25.69 -0.80
CA ILE A 108 13.22 -26.09 -0.70
C ILE A 108 13.73 -25.83 0.72
N ILE A 109 13.47 -24.63 1.25
CA ILE A 109 13.96 -24.21 2.56
C ILE A 109 13.17 -24.90 3.69
N ASN A 110 11.91 -25.27 3.45
CA ASN A 110 10.99 -25.82 4.46
C ASN A 110 11.02 -25.04 5.78
N PRO A 111 10.73 -23.71 5.75
CA PRO A 111 10.74 -22.89 6.94
C PRO A 111 9.65 -23.39 7.90
N GLY A 112 10.06 -24.02 9.00
CA GLY A 112 9.15 -24.64 9.97
C GLY A 112 9.66 -25.93 10.59
N ILE A 113 10.64 -26.59 9.99
CA ILE A 113 11.29 -27.75 10.60
C ILE A 113 11.96 -27.33 11.92
N GLY A 114 11.58 -27.96 13.03
CA GLY A 114 12.08 -27.65 14.38
C GLY A 114 11.34 -26.55 15.14
N LEU A 115 10.22 -26.03 14.63
CA LEU A 115 9.35 -25.15 15.42
C LEU A 115 8.50 -25.95 16.40
N ASP A 116 8.60 -25.62 17.69
CA ASP A 116 7.78 -26.21 18.74
C ASP A 116 6.38 -25.55 18.76
N MET A 117 5.44 -26.17 18.04
CA MET A 117 4.06 -25.74 17.91
C MET A 117 3.26 -25.82 19.23
N SER A 118 3.79 -26.48 20.28
CA SER A 118 3.09 -26.62 21.56
C SER A 118 3.07 -25.34 22.40
N SER A 119 3.99 -24.41 22.13
CA SER A 119 4.10 -23.10 22.80
C SER A 119 3.36 -21.96 22.08
N ILE A 120 2.81 -22.24 20.90
CA ILE A 120 2.14 -21.23 20.07
C ILE A 120 0.67 -21.18 20.49
N GLN A 121 0.23 -20.03 21.02
CA GLN A 121 -1.19 -19.75 21.18
C GLN A 121 -1.85 -19.84 19.80
N ILE A 122 -2.67 -20.88 19.60
CA ILE A 122 -3.51 -21.01 18.42
C ILE A 122 -4.57 -19.91 18.53
N ALA A 123 -4.26 -18.74 18.00
CA ALA A 123 -5.28 -17.76 17.72
C ALA A 123 -6.20 -18.40 16.67
N GLU A 124 -7.46 -18.67 17.03
CA GLU A 124 -8.50 -19.03 16.07
C GLU A 124 -8.58 -17.91 15.05
N THR A 125 -7.88 -18.10 13.94
CA THR A 125 -7.90 -17.12 12.86
C THR A 125 -9.19 -17.42 12.14
N THR A 126 -10.19 -16.55 12.29
CA THR A 126 -11.35 -16.56 11.41
C THR A 126 -10.81 -16.33 9.99
N VAL A 127 -10.66 -17.41 9.24
CA VAL A 127 -10.29 -17.34 7.82
C VAL A 127 -11.45 -16.58 7.17
N SER A 128 -11.20 -15.32 6.78
CA SER A 128 -12.18 -14.57 5.98
C SER A 128 -12.59 -15.45 4.82
N GLU A 129 -13.90 -15.69 4.71
CA GLU A 129 -14.45 -16.43 3.58
C GLU A 129 -13.92 -15.83 2.27
N SER A 130 -13.52 -16.72 1.36
CA SER A 130 -13.04 -16.31 0.05
C SER A 130 -14.15 -15.51 -0.63
N LYS A 131 -13.91 -14.21 -0.82
CA LYS A 131 -14.85 -13.34 -1.52
C LYS A 131 -15.04 -13.87 -2.93
N ALA A 132 -16.28 -14.04 -3.37
CA ALA A 132 -16.55 -14.51 -4.72
C ALA A 132 -15.96 -13.53 -5.74
N LEU A 133 -15.50 -14.04 -6.89
CA LEU A 133 -14.95 -13.19 -7.96
C LEU A 133 -15.96 -12.12 -8.43
N SER A 134 -17.26 -12.42 -8.35
CA SER A 134 -18.33 -11.47 -8.61
C SER A 134 -18.29 -10.28 -7.65
N ASP A 135 -18.08 -10.52 -6.37
CA ASP A 135 -18.06 -9.48 -5.34
C ASP A 135 -16.82 -8.60 -5.47
N VAL A 136 -15.68 -9.19 -5.82
CA VAL A 136 -14.45 -8.45 -6.13
C VAL A 136 -14.67 -7.54 -7.34
N LEU A 137 -15.38 -8.01 -8.36
CA LEU A 137 -15.70 -7.21 -9.55
C LEU A 137 -16.68 -6.07 -9.24
N LEU A 138 -17.66 -6.32 -8.36
CA LEU A 138 -18.60 -5.31 -7.89
C LEU A 138 -17.91 -4.24 -7.03
N ASP A 139 -16.95 -4.64 -6.18
CA ASP A 139 -16.19 -3.73 -5.33
C ASP A 139 -15.33 -2.72 -6.11
N ILE A 140 -15.02 -3.00 -7.38
CA ILE A 140 -14.30 -2.08 -8.28
C ILE A 140 -15.12 -0.79 -8.48
N ILE A 141 -16.45 -0.90 -8.52
CA ILE A 141 -17.33 0.23 -8.78
C ILE A 141 -17.81 0.80 -7.44
N PRO A 142 -17.41 2.02 -7.05
CA PRO A 142 -17.87 2.61 -5.80
C PRO A 142 -19.38 2.89 -5.85
N THR A 143 -20.08 2.57 -4.76
CA THR A 143 -21.45 3.06 -4.52
C THR A 143 -21.46 4.56 -4.23
N ASN A 144 -20.41 5.08 -3.58
CA ASN A 144 -20.21 6.49 -3.33
C ASN A 144 -18.71 6.85 -3.41
N PRO A 145 -18.28 7.68 -4.38
CA PRO A 145 -16.87 8.02 -4.56
C PRO A 145 -16.28 8.88 -3.43
N ILE A 146 -17.08 9.72 -2.77
CA ILE A 146 -16.62 10.51 -1.62
C ILE A 146 -16.39 9.60 -0.41
N SER A 147 -17.27 8.61 -0.21
CA SER A 147 -17.06 7.58 0.80
C SER A 147 -15.80 6.75 0.50
N ALA A 148 -15.55 6.41 -0.77
CA ALA A 148 -14.34 5.68 -1.16
C ALA A 148 -13.06 6.47 -0.86
N LEU A 149 -13.05 7.77 -1.12
CA LEU A 149 -11.94 8.67 -0.77
C LEU A 149 -11.74 8.78 0.75
N ALA A 150 -12.83 8.92 1.51
CA ALA A 150 -12.77 9.02 2.96
C ALA A 150 -12.28 7.73 3.64
N ASN A 151 -12.71 6.58 3.14
CA ASN A 151 -12.33 5.26 3.67
C ASN A 151 -11.00 4.74 3.08
N GLY A 152 -10.41 5.45 2.11
CA GLY A 152 -9.16 5.05 1.46
C GLY A 152 -9.29 3.78 0.62
N ASN A 153 -10.45 3.49 0.04
CA ASN A 153 -10.63 2.34 -0.83
C ASN A 153 -9.96 2.59 -2.20
N MET A 154 -8.67 2.22 -2.29
CA MET A 154 -7.81 2.54 -3.42
C MET A 154 -8.36 2.06 -4.76
N LEU A 155 -8.92 0.83 -4.82
CA LEU A 155 -9.42 0.27 -6.07
C LEU A 155 -10.57 1.13 -6.64
N GLN A 156 -11.50 1.51 -5.77
CA GLN A 156 -12.62 2.38 -6.12
C GLN A 156 -12.17 3.79 -6.50
N ILE A 157 -11.21 4.35 -5.76
CA ILE A 157 -10.63 5.67 -6.06
C ILE A 157 -9.99 5.68 -7.44
N ILE A 158 -9.22 4.65 -7.79
CA ILE A 158 -8.52 4.53 -9.08
C ILE A 158 -9.54 4.52 -10.24
N VAL A 159 -10.58 3.69 -10.14
CA VAL A 159 -11.60 3.54 -11.19
C VAL A 159 -12.35 4.85 -11.39
N PHE A 160 -12.78 5.47 -10.29
CA PHE A 160 -13.49 6.75 -10.34
C PHE A 160 -12.61 7.88 -10.89
N ALA A 161 -11.34 7.97 -10.48
CA ALA A 161 -10.39 8.97 -10.96
C ALA A 161 -10.16 8.84 -12.48
N ILE A 162 -10.01 7.61 -12.98
CA ILE A 162 -9.86 7.34 -14.41
C ILE A 162 -11.11 7.75 -15.19
N LEU A 163 -12.31 7.43 -14.69
CA LEU A 163 -13.57 7.84 -15.33
C LEU A 163 -13.67 9.37 -15.42
N ILE A 164 -13.35 10.10 -14.35
CA ILE A 164 -13.33 11.57 -14.36
C ILE A 164 -12.31 12.09 -15.37
N GLY A 165 -11.08 11.59 -15.37
CA GLY A 165 -10.06 12.10 -16.28
C GLY A 165 -10.40 11.83 -17.76
N VAL A 166 -11.07 10.72 -18.06
CA VAL A 166 -11.62 10.45 -19.40
C VAL A 166 -12.73 11.44 -19.77
N ILE A 167 -13.67 11.72 -18.86
CA ILE A 167 -14.73 12.70 -19.09
C ILE A 167 -14.12 14.10 -19.33
N LEU A 168 -13.15 14.50 -18.53
CA LEU A 168 -12.45 15.78 -18.69
C LEU A 168 -11.70 15.87 -20.02
N ALA A 169 -11.06 14.79 -20.48
CA ALA A 169 -10.44 14.74 -21.79
C ALA A 169 -11.45 14.96 -22.93
N MET A 170 -12.67 14.45 -22.80
CA MET A 170 -13.74 14.64 -23.79
C MET A 170 -14.28 16.08 -23.81
N LEU A 171 -14.25 16.77 -22.67
CA LEU A 171 -14.75 18.16 -22.52
C LEU A 171 -13.79 19.24 -23.05
N LYS A 172 -12.54 18.88 -23.42
CA LYS A 172 -11.53 19.76 -24.01
C LYS A 172 -11.42 21.11 -23.26
N GLU A 173 -11.70 22.24 -23.93
CA GLU A 173 -11.53 23.60 -23.38
C GLU A 173 -12.36 23.87 -22.12
N LYS A 174 -13.53 23.22 -21.95
CA LYS A 174 -14.38 23.38 -20.76
C LYS A 174 -13.85 22.61 -19.54
N GLY A 175 -13.03 21.58 -19.75
CA GLY A 175 -12.42 20.78 -18.68
C GLY A 175 -11.12 21.38 -18.14
N THR A 176 -10.50 22.31 -18.88
CA THR A 176 -9.17 22.87 -18.58
C THR A 176 -9.09 23.59 -17.23
N VAL A 177 -10.18 24.24 -16.80
CA VAL A 177 -10.24 24.96 -15.51
C VAL A 177 -10.13 23.98 -14.33
N VAL A 178 -10.83 22.84 -14.41
CA VAL A 178 -10.79 21.80 -13.38
C VAL A 178 -9.45 21.07 -13.41
N ALA A 179 -8.90 20.83 -14.60
CA ALA A 179 -7.60 20.20 -14.76
C ALA A 179 -6.44 21.04 -14.25
N THR A 180 -6.53 22.37 -14.35
CA THR A 180 -5.49 23.30 -13.82
C THR A 180 -5.53 23.39 -12.30
N PHE A 181 -6.67 23.06 -11.69
CA PHE A 181 -6.87 23.09 -10.23
C PHE A 181 -6.41 21.80 -9.54
N LEU A 182 -6.34 20.67 -10.27
CA LEU A 182 -5.98 19.34 -9.76
C LEU A 182 -4.48 19.05 -9.87
#